data_AF-A0A183V3N1-F1
#
_entry.id   AF-A0A183V3N1-F1
#
_cell.length_a   1.000
_cell.length_b   1.000
_cell.length_c   1.000
_cell.angle_alpha   90.00
_cell.angle_beta   90.00
_cell.angle_gamma   90.00
#
_symmetry.space_group_name_H-M   'P 1'
#
loop_
_entity.id
_entity.type
_entity.pdbx_description
1 polymer ?
#
loop_
_entity_poly.entity_id
_entity_poly.type
_entity_poly.pdbx_seq_one_letter_code
_entity_poly.pdbx_strand_id
1 'polypeptide(L)'
;MLKTLKKVTFKKVNMVQQLSDAHGYDRGCRELITWCADPRAFNAAFEDNLIIALQEVINASSKDGFDKQLAVTLINSCHARRKLLSKRSAGKF
;
A
#
# COMPACT_ATOMS: atom_id res chain seq x y z
N MET A 1 21.94 -5.63 15.00
CA MET A 1 20.63 -4.97 14.82
C MET A 1 19.91 -5.46 13.55
N LEU A 2 19.57 -6.75 13.48
CA LEU A 2 18.99 -7.40 12.27
C LEU A 2 17.80 -8.33 12.63
N LYS A 3 16.91 -7.91 13.54
CA LYS A 3 15.82 -8.78 14.05
C LYS A 3 14.39 -8.34 13.73
N THR A 4 14.16 -7.31 12.91
CA THR A 4 12.79 -6.75 12.74
C THR A 4 12.21 -6.83 11.32
N LEU A 5 12.72 -7.72 10.46
CA LEU A 5 12.09 -7.98 9.14
C LEU A 5 11.48 -9.39 9.00
N LYS A 6 11.82 -10.33 9.88
CA LYS A 6 11.39 -11.74 9.73
C LYS A 6 9.93 -12.04 10.11
N LYS A 7 9.15 -11.05 10.58
CA LYS A 7 7.74 -11.24 10.95
C LYS A 7 6.74 -10.35 10.22
N VAL A 8 7.19 -9.44 9.36
CA VAL A 8 6.30 -8.70 8.46
C VAL A 8 6.35 -9.38 7.10
N THR A 9 6.04 -10.68 7.09
CA THR A 9 5.67 -11.36 5.86
C THR A 9 4.40 -10.69 5.41
N PHE A 10 4.52 -9.78 4.44
CA PHE A 10 3.42 -9.24 3.66
C PHE A 10 2.54 -10.43 3.29
N LYS A 11 1.44 -10.67 4.02
CA LYS A 11 0.52 -11.77 3.72
C LYS A 11 -0.19 -11.37 2.44
N LYS A 12 0.50 -11.62 1.34
CA LYS A 12 0.29 -11.19 -0.05
C LYS A 12 -1.15 -11.37 -0.55
N VAL A 13 -1.92 -12.23 0.11
CA VAL A 13 -3.26 -12.66 -0.33
C VAL A 13 -4.39 -11.98 0.46
N ASN A 14 -4.16 -11.43 1.66
CA ASN A 14 -5.25 -10.87 2.47
C ASN A 14 -5.44 -9.36 2.28
N MET A 15 -4.39 -8.62 1.95
CA MET A 15 -4.45 -7.14 1.98
C MET A 15 -5.34 -6.55 0.88
N VAL A 16 -5.26 -7.08 -0.36
CA VAL A 16 -6.12 -6.60 -1.46
C VAL A 16 -7.61 -6.87 -1.15
N GLN A 17 -7.93 -8.00 -0.53
CA GLN A 17 -9.29 -8.31 -0.08
C GLN A 17 -9.74 -7.40 1.06
N GLN A 18 -8.85 -7.03 1.98
CA GLN A 18 -9.16 -6.07 3.05
C GLN A 18 -9.41 -4.67 2.50
N LEU A 19 -8.72 -4.27 1.42
CA LEU A 19 -8.87 -2.95 0.81
C LEU A 19 -10.15 -2.80 -0.02
N SER A 20 -10.80 -3.91 -0.40
CA SER A 20 -12.09 -3.87 -1.09
C SER A 20 -13.30 -3.99 -0.15
N ASP A 21 -13.07 -4.30 1.14
CA ASP A 21 -14.09 -4.37 2.19
C ASP A 21 -14.03 -3.11 3.08
N ALA A 22 -15.15 -2.42 3.27
CA ALA A 22 -15.22 -1.19 4.08
C ALA A 22 -14.77 -1.43 5.53
N HIS A 23 -15.02 -2.61 6.09
CA HIS A 23 -14.58 -2.96 7.45
C HIS A 23 -13.07 -3.21 7.53
N GLY A 24 -12.48 -3.77 6.47
CA GLY A 24 -11.05 -4.03 6.36
C GLY A 24 -10.22 -2.83 5.92
N TYR A 25 -10.86 -1.84 5.28
CA TYR A 25 -10.20 -0.77 4.56
C TYR A 25 -9.29 0.10 5.42
N ASP A 26 -9.78 0.58 6.56
CA ASP A 26 -9.00 1.44 7.47
C ASP A 26 -7.72 0.72 7.92
N ARG A 27 -7.88 -0.52 8.37
CA ARG A 27 -6.75 -1.35 8.81
C ARG A 27 -5.76 -1.61 7.67
N GLY A 28 -6.26 -1.99 6.49
CA GLY A 28 -5.44 -2.26 5.32
C GLY A 28 -4.63 -1.03 4.89
N CYS A 29 -5.26 0.15 4.88
CA CYS A 29 -4.57 1.40 4.56
C CYS A 29 -3.50 1.77 5.60
N ARG A 30 -3.77 1.63 6.90
CA ARG A 30 -2.79 1.91 7.97
C ARG A 30 -1.59 0.97 7.94
N GLU A 31 -1.83 -0.32 7.69
CA GLU A 31 -0.77 -1.30 7.51
C GLU A 31 0.10 -0.93 6.29
N LEU A 32 -0.53 -0.57 5.16
CA LEU A 32 0.17 -0.08 3.98
C LEU A 32 0.96 1.21 4.20
N ILE A 33 0.41 2.20 4.94
CA ILE A 33 1.12 3.44 5.28
C ILE A 33 2.39 3.12 6.06
N THR A 34 2.27 2.24 7.07
CA THR A 34 3.40 1.79 7.88
C THR A 34 4.45 1.09 7.02
N TRP A 35 3.99 0.33 6.03
CA TRP A 35 4.88 -0.36 5.09
C TRP A 35 5.57 0.62 4.12
N CYS A 36 4.84 1.56 3.53
CA CYS A 36 5.39 2.63 2.70
C CYS A 36 6.34 3.56 3.49
N ALA A 37 6.30 3.57 4.82
CA ALA A 37 7.28 4.27 5.64
C ALA A 37 8.66 3.56 5.73
N ASP A 38 8.79 2.30 5.30
CA ASP A 38 10.05 1.58 5.21
C ASP A 38 10.60 1.59 3.77
N PRO A 39 11.80 2.15 3.50
CA PRO A 39 12.36 2.16 2.14
C PRO A 39 12.54 0.76 1.55
N ARG A 40 12.69 -0.27 2.40
CA ARG A 40 12.87 -1.66 1.97
C ARG A 40 11.60 -2.28 1.38
N ALA A 41 10.43 -1.66 1.59
CA ALA A 41 9.18 -2.05 0.95
C ALA A 41 9.19 -1.80 -0.57
N PHE A 42 10.03 -0.88 -1.05
CA PHE A 42 10.13 -0.47 -2.44
C PHE A 42 11.19 -1.29 -3.16
N ASN A 43 10.88 -2.57 -3.40
CA ASN A 43 11.74 -3.47 -4.15
C ASN A 43 10.94 -4.30 -5.16
N ALA A 44 11.64 -4.82 -6.18
CA ALA A 44 11.03 -5.49 -7.32
C ALA A 44 10.13 -6.69 -6.96
N ALA A 45 10.37 -7.36 -5.83
CA ALA A 45 9.54 -8.52 -5.42
C ALA A 45 8.14 -8.11 -4.94
N PHE A 46 7.99 -6.88 -4.45
CA PHE A 46 6.73 -6.38 -3.89
C PHE A 46 6.09 -5.27 -4.71
N GLU A 47 6.85 -4.68 -5.63
CA GLU A 47 6.46 -3.55 -6.44
C GLU A 47 5.10 -3.75 -7.13
N ASP A 48 4.91 -4.86 -7.85
CA ASP A 48 3.63 -5.13 -8.53
C ASP A 48 2.45 -5.25 -7.54
N ASN A 49 2.66 -5.88 -6.37
CA ASN A 49 1.60 -6.02 -5.37
C ASN A 49 1.26 -4.67 -4.72
N LEU A 50 2.26 -3.81 -4.52
CA LEU A 50 2.06 -2.46 -4.01
C LEU A 50 1.23 -1.65 -5.00
N ILE A 51 1.52 -1.73 -6.30
CA ILE A 51 0.72 -1.05 -7.34
C ILE A 51 -0.72 -1.54 -7.34
N ILE A 52 -0.95 -2.84 -7.32
CA ILE A 52 -2.31 -3.41 -7.27
C ILE A 52 -3.06 -2.91 -6.03
N ALA A 53 -2.40 -2.89 -4.87
CA ALA A 53 -3.02 -2.42 -3.63
C ALA A 53 -3.35 -0.91 -3.68
N LEU A 54 -2.47 -0.08 -4.26
CA LEU A 54 -2.73 1.36 -4.43
C LEU A 54 -3.88 1.61 -5.40
N GLN A 55 -3.99 0.83 -6.48
CA GLN A 55 -5.12 0.92 -7.40
C GLN A 55 -6.44 0.54 -6.73
N GLU A 56 -6.46 -0.52 -5.92
CA GLU A 56 -7.64 -0.88 -5.13
C GLU A 56 -8.02 0.21 -4.12
N VAL A 57 -7.04 0.84 -3.46
CA VAL A 57 -7.30 1.97 -2.55
C VAL A 57 -7.97 3.12 -3.29
N ILE A 58 -7.46 3.49 -4.47
CA ILE A 58 -8.02 4.56 -5.31
C ILE A 58 -9.47 4.21 -5.69
N ASN A 59 -9.69 2.98 -6.19
CA ASN A 59 -11.01 2.50 -6.58
C ASN A 59 -11.99 2.47 -5.39
N ALA A 60 -11.59 1.91 -4.26
CA ALA A 60 -12.40 1.82 -3.05
C ALA A 60 -12.73 3.20 -2.48
N SER A 61 -11.76 4.13 -2.43
CA SER A 61 -11.97 5.49 -1.92
C SER A 61 -13.01 6.29 -2.71
N SER A 62 -13.26 5.94 -3.97
CA SER A 62 -14.30 6.58 -4.79
C SER A 62 -15.73 6.18 -4.38
N LYS A 63 -15.90 5.12 -3.59
CA LYS A 63 -17.19 4.58 -3.16
C LYS A 63 -17.60 5.15 -1.81
N ASP A 64 -18.90 5.16 -1.54
CA ASP A 64 -19.42 5.53 -0.22
C ASP A 64 -19.06 4.49 0.85
N GLY A 65 -18.85 4.96 2.09
CA GLY A 65 -18.45 4.11 3.21
C GLY A 65 -16.94 3.88 3.34
N PHE A 66 -16.12 4.42 2.44
CA PHE A 66 -14.65 4.33 2.48
C PHE A 66 -14.02 5.69 2.86
N ASP A 67 -12.94 5.66 3.64
CA ASP A 67 -12.25 6.86 4.10
C ASP A 67 -11.34 7.45 3.01
N LYS A 68 -11.84 8.49 2.33
CA LYS A 68 -11.11 9.23 1.30
C LYS A 68 -9.83 9.91 1.82
N GLN A 69 -9.82 10.42 3.05
CA GLN A 69 -8.65 11.10 3.61
C GLN A 69 -7.53 10.12 3.94
N LEU A 70 -7.90 8.93 4.39
CA LEU A 70 -6.95 7.85 4.61
C LEU A 70 -6.30 7.37 3.30
N ALA A 71 -7.09 7.27 2.23
CA ALA A 71 -6.58 7.00 0.88
C ALA A 71 -5.53 8.03 0.45
N VAL A 72 -5.85 9.32 0.55
CA VAL A 72 -4.92 10.42 0.21
C VAL A 72 -3.63 10.34 1.04
N THR A 73 -3.75 10.04 2.33
CA THR A 73 -2.60 9.88 3.23
C THR A 73 -1.68 8.73 2.77
N LEU A 74 -2.26 7.60 2.39
CA LEU A 74 -1.52 6.47 1.86
C LEU A 74 -0.82 6.80 0.54
N ILE A 75 -1.54 7.38 -0.43
CA ILE A 75 -0.97 7.75 -1.73
C ILE A 75 0.20 8.73 -1.54
N ASN A 76 0.05 9.75 -0.69
CA ASN A 76 1.13 10.68 -0.39
C ASN A 76 2.35 9.99 0.23
N SER A 77 2.12 9.05 1.15
CA SER A 77 3.18 8.29 1.81
C SER A 77 3.99 7.45 0.81
N CYS A 78 3.31 6.78 -0.13
CA CYS A 78 4.01 6.00 -1.15
C CYS A 78 4.62 6.90 -2.25
N HIS A 79 3.97 8.01 -2.61
CA HIS A 79 4.48 8.98 -3.59
C HIS A 79 5.79 9.65 -3.14
N ALA A 80 5.95 9.94 -1.84
CA ALA A 80 7.20 10.45 -1.27
C ALA A 80 8.43 9.56 -1.57
N ARG A 81 8.20 8.28 -1.89
CA ARG A 81 9.23 7.26 -2.14
C ARG A 81 9.13 6.65 -3.52
N ARG A 82 8.32 7.22 -4.43
CA ARG A 82 8.15 6.74 -5.81
C ARG A 82 9.46 6.57 -6.58
N LYS A 83 10.50 7.34 -6.21
CA LYS A 83 11.85 7.26 -6.80
C LYS A 83 12.54 5.93 -6.55
N LEU A 84 12.10 5.15 -5.56
CA LEU A 84 12.60 3.81 -5.26
C LEU A 84 11.91 2.71 -6.09
N LEU A 85 10.80 3.04 -6.76
CA LEU A 85 10.12 2.11 -7.68
C LEU A 85 10.82 2.12 -9.04
N SER A 86 10.64 1.06 -9.82
CA SER A 86 11.03 1.06 -11.22
C SER A 86 10.27 2.14 -11.99
N LYS A 87 10.87 2.64 -13.09
CA LYS A 87 10.24 3.64 -13.97
C LYS A 87 8.84 3.22 -14.43
N ARG A 88 8.63 1.91 -14.64
CA ARG A 88 7.35 1.33 -15.06
C ARG A 88 6.27 1.53 -13.99
N SER A 89 6.57 1.29 -12.73
CA SER A 89 5.56 1.34 -11.66
C SER A 89 5.40 2.74 -11.09
N ALA A 90 6.47 3.53 -11.07
CA ALA A 90 6.40 4.95 -10.70
C ALA A 90 5.52 5.79 -11.64
N GLY A 91 5.22 5.30 -12.85
CA GLY A 91 4.32 5.95 -13.80
C GLY A 91 2.85 5.52 -13.69
N LYS A 92 2.50 4.60 -12.78
CA LYS A 92 1.14 4.03 -12.68
C LYS A 92 0.24 4.71 -11.65
N PHE A 93 0.77 5.65 -10.85
CA PHE A 93 0.02 6.38 -9.85
C PHE A 93 0.68 7.74 -9.52
#